data_AF-A0A947YWS0-F1
#
_entry.id   AF-A0A947YWS0-F1
#
_cell.length_a   1.000
_cell.length_b   1.000
_cell.length_c   1.000
_cell.angle_alpha   90.00
_cell.angle_beta   90.00
_cell.angle_gamma   90.00
#
_symmetry.space_group_name_H-M   'P 1'
#
loop_
_entity.id
_entity.type
_entity.pdbx_description
1 polymer ?
#
loop_
_entity_poly.entity_id
_entity_poly.type
_entity_poly.pdbx_seq_one_letter_code
_entity_poly.pdbx_strand_id
1 'polypeptide(L)'
;MDTIDTSGQIKELEEEYLKKPWDMSLILTLIDVYQEDSRWEKLVEMLIRLTELETHEEKKSGYYYTIAQVYDYELGNELDAVDYYNRALDINCNLQGAFHNISIMLSKSENWYLLERNIRRMISRLEKSTNESREVMTNLWFELGDILRSHKNDIRGAVEAYRKALELSPGDSQIKKELAAIYESHGETFLDDAIILCTQIKKRTPLDTENLIMLFNLLQKSGNHDKSWCTAAVLNGLGVKNKFVNDYFKLYSIQGNIRFKKAPSQDELEDLVWYQGEDNNINKLMTFFSTVMADIFSVSWKKSGLNPSQAVEYSPDAPLFVKVFHNISEILLSTPVKLFALPEQSGKIKVLVVKDDNGNLTPVVIAGHDVLSGYSEKELTFLVARELFFLHPQRIVFRLLGSLSELYGLCLASVRFTDPKIAVGGDDNAINKTVNTLDQMLNENLQGILVKIVKQLISDRIPNFLNYIYRMEASSIRVAHCMVNDAALSFRMIENMESPVMTKTQMQEVLVSFITDDDYFEFRKKTGISIV
;
A
#
# COMPACT_ATOMS: atom_id res chain seq x y z
N MET A 1 21.74 -50.20 -47.03
CA MET A 1 22.52 -51.10 -46.17
C MET A 1 23.97 -50.89 -46.54
N ASP A 2 24.59 -49.89 -45.93
CA ASP A 2 26.04 -49.81 -45.76
C ASP A 2 26.22 -49.60 -44.25
N THR A 3 26.34 -50.71 -43.53
CA THR A 3 26.84 -50.69 -42.16
C THR A 3 28.30 -50.29 -42.26
N ILE A 4 28.57 -48.99 -42.13
CA ILE A 4 29.89 -48.48 -41.77
C ILE A 4 30.36 -49.34 -40.58
N ASP A 5 31.59 -49.82 -40.63
CA ASP A 5 32.21 -50.60 -39.55
C ASP A 5 32.47 -49.66 -38.35
N THR A 6 31.40 -49.22 -37.69
CA THR A 6 31.43 -48.36 -36.50
C THR A 6 32.26 -48.99 -35.39
N SER A 7 32.28 -50.33 -35.30
CA SER A 7 33.08 -51.06 -34.33
C SER A 7 34.59 -50.96 -34.58
N GLY A 8 35.02 -51.03 -35.84
CA GLY A 8 36.42 -50.81 -36.25
C GLY A 8 36.88 -49.37 -36.04
N GLN A 9 36.05 -48.40 -36.43
CA GLN A 9 36.32 -46.97 -36.26
C GLN A 9 36.37 -46.56 -34.78
N ILE A 10 35.47 -47.09 -33.93
CA ILE A 10 35.50 -46.85 -32.48
C ILE A 10 36.80 -47.33 -31.86
N LYS A 11 37.29 -48.52 -32.24
CA LYS A 11 38.55 -49.06 -31.69
C LYS A 11 39.76 -48.21 -32.03
N GLU A 12 39.85 -47.72 -33.27
CA GLU A 12 40.93 -46.84 -33.69
C GLU A 12 40.92 -45.51 -32.92
N LEU A 13 39.74 -44.91 -32.76
CA LEU A 13 39.57 -43.69 -31.96
C LEU A 13 39.85 -43.92 -30.46
N GLU A 14 39.47 -45.07 -29.89
CA GLU A 14 39.79 -45.44 -28.50
C GLU A 14 41.31 -45.61 -28.29
N GLU A 15 42.02 -46.24 -29.24
CA GLU A 15 43.48 -46.36 -29.20
C GLU A 15 44.20 -45.01 -29.33
N GLU A 16 43.67 -44.11 -30.15
CA GLU A 16 44.19 -42.75 -30.24
C GLU A 16 43.92 -41.96 -28.95
N TYR A 17 42.75 -42.14 -28.35
CA TYR A 17 42.38 -41.48 -27.09
C TYR A 17 43.28 -41.91 -25.94
N LEU A 18 43.65 -43.20 -25.86
CA LEU A 18 44.63 -43.68 -24.87
C LEU A 18 46.00 -42.99 -24.98
N LYS A 19 46.39 -42.54 -26.19
CA LYS A 19 47.64 -41.81 -26.42
C LYS A 19 47.52 -40.33 -26.10
N LYS A 20 46.32 -39.74 -26.23
CA LYS A 20 46.05 -38.31 -26.05
C LYS A 20 44.73 -38.04 -25.30
N PRO A 21 44.60 -38.42 -24.01
CA PRO A 21 43.36 -38.28 -23.23
C PRO A 21 43.02 -36.83 -22.81
N TRP A 22 43.77 -35.85 -23.32
CA TRP A 22 43.56 -34.42 -23.12
C TRP A 22 43.08 -33.71 -24.40
N ASP A 23 43.02 -34.41 -25.54
CA ASP A 23 42.60 -33.83 -26.81
C ASP A 23 41.06 -33.70 -26.86
N MET A 24 40.58 -32.48 -26.64
CA MET A 24 39.15 -32.18 -26.65
C MET A 24 38.50 -32.47 -28.01
N SER A 25 39.23 -32.35 -29.11
CA SER A 25 38.68 -32.60 -30.45
C SER A 25 38.39 -34.09 -30.68
N LEU A 26 39.27 -34.94 -30.16
CA LEU A 26 39.10 -36.40 -30.18
C LEU A 26 37.97 -36.85 -29.25
N ILE A 27 37.85 -36.22 -28.07
CA ILE A 27 36.74 -36.48 -27.14
C ILE A 27 35.39 -36.11 -27.76
N LEU A 28 35.28 -34.96 -28.43
CA LEU A 28 34.07 -34.56 -29.15
C LEU A 28 33.71 -35.56 -30.26
N THR A 29 34.71 -36.01 -31.02
CA THR A 29 34.53 -37.03 -32.06
C THR A 29 34.03 -38.37 -31.46
N LEU A 30 34.58 -38.79 -30.33
CA LEU A 30 34.14 -39.99 -29.62
C LEU A 30 32.71 -39.86 -29.07
N ILE A 31 32.31 -38.67 -28.61
CA ILE A 31 30.93 -38.41 -28.17
C ILE A 31 29.94 -38.63 -29.33
N ASP A 32 30.21 -38.05 -30.50
CA ASP A 32 29.34 -38.20 -31.68
C ASP A 32 29.21 -39.67 -32.09
N VAL A 33 30.33 -40.39 -32.15
CA VAL A 33 30.35 -41.82 -32.53
C VAL A 33 29.66 -42.70 -31.48
N TYR A 34 29.86 -42.45 -30.18
CA TYR A 34 29.15 -43.19 -29.13
C TYR A 34 27.65 -42.88 -29.08
N GLN A 35 27.24 -41.68 -29.48
CA GLN A 35 25.83 -41.31 -29.61
C GLN A 35 25.17 -42.09 -30.76
N GLU A 36 25.84 -42.18 -31.92
CA GLU A 36 25.35 -42.95 -33.07
C GLU A 36 25.27 -44.45 -32.79
N ASP A 37 26.26 -45.01 -32.07
CA ASP A 37 26.30 -46.44 -31.70
C ASP A 37 25.48 -46.77 -30.44
N SER A 38 24.76 -45.79 -29.87
CA SER A 38 23.93 -45.93 -28.65
C SER A 38 24.70 -46.47 -27.44
N ARG A 39 25.99 -46.11 -27.29
CA ARG A 39 26.85 -46.49 -26.15
C ARG A 39 26.83 -45.41 -25.08
N TRP A 40 25.71 -45.31 -24.38
CA TRP A 40 25.40 -44.21 -23.47
C TRP A 40 26.36 -44.09 -22.27
N GLU A 41 26.82 -45.19 -21.68
CA GLU A 41 27.75 -45.14 -20.54
C GLU A 41 29.13 -44.60 -20.94
N LYS A 42 29.64 -45.02 -22.12
CA LYS A 42 30.90 -44.51 -22.66
C LYS A 42 30.78 -43.05 -23.11
N LEU A 43 29.63 -42.68 -23.66
CA LEU A 43 29.33 -41.29 -23.99
C LEU A 43 29.37 -40.40 -22.74
N VAL A 44 28.76 -40.84 -21.64
CA VAL A 44 28.83 -40.13 -20.36
C VAL A 44 30.25 -40.02 -19.84
N GLU A 45 31.05 -41.10 -19.92
CA GLU A 45 32.46 -41.08 -19.53
C GLU A 45 33.24 -39.99 -20.30
N MET A 46 33.03 -39.89 -21.62
CA MET A 46 33.68 -38.88 -22.44
C MET A 46 33.19 -37.47 -22.14
N LEU A 47 31.89 -37.28 -21.89
CA LEU A 47 31.35 -35.98 -21.47
C LEU A 47 31.90 -35.56 -20.10
N ILE A 48 32.01 -36.47 -19.13
CA ILE A 48 32.64 -36.18 -17.82
C ILE A 48 34.08 -35.74 -18.04
N ARG A 49 34.84 -36.46 -18.87
CA ARG A 49 36.21 -36.07 -19.21
C ARG A 49 36.28 -34.68 -19.83
N LEU A 50 35.33 -34.34 -20.70
CA LEU A 50 35.23 -33.01 -21.29
C LEU A 50 34.98 -31.94 -20.22
N THR A 51 34.18 -32.22 -19.19
CA THR A 51 33.97 -31.27 -18.07
C THR A 51 35.19 -31.06 -17.17
N GLU A 52 36.12 -32.03 -17.13
CA GLU A 52 37.39 -31.92 -16.38
C GLU A 52 38.41 -31.05 -17.13
N LEU A 53 38.36 -31.07 -18.47
CA LEU A 53 39.26 -30.31 -19.34
C LEU A 53 38.74 -28.92 -19.68
N GLU A 54 37.42 -28.71 -19.64
CA GLU A 54 36.79 -27.43 -19.95
C GLU A 54 37.08 -26.39 -18.86
N THR A 55 37.52 -25.21 -19.30
CA THR A 55 37.90 -24.08 -18.44
C THR A 55 36.79 -23.02 -18.36
N HIS A 56 35.91 -22.97 -19.35
CA HIS A 56 34.76 -22.08 -19.36
C HIS A 56 33.58 -22.68 -18.59
N GLU A 57 33.23 -22.07 -17.46
CA GLU A 57 32.15 -22.51 -16.58
C GLU A 57 30.80 -22.66 -17.31
N GLU A 58 30.46 -21.75 -18.23
CA GLU A 58 29.20 -21.84 -18.99
C GLU A 58 29.13 -23.10 -19.87
N LYS A 59 30.21 -23.44 -20.56
CA LYS A 59 30.29 -24.66 -21.37
C LYS A 59 30.26 -25.91 -20.50
N LYS A 60 30.97 -25.87 -19.37
CA LYS A 60 30.97 -26.93 -18.37
C LYS A 60 29.57 -27.20 -17.83
N SER A 61 28.80 -26.15 -17.55
CA SER A 61 27.38 -26.26 -17.18
C SER A 61 26.55 -26.91 -18.29
N GLY A 62 26.80 -26.56 -19.56
CA GLY A 62 26.12 -27.17 -20.71
C GLY A 62 26.40 -28.67 -20.81
N TYR A 63 27.66 -29.09 -20.63
CA TYR A 63 28.03 -30.51 -20.64
C TYR A 63 27.40 -31.29 -19.48
N TYR A 64 27.35 -30.74 -18.26
CA TYR A 64 26.63 -31.39 -17.15
C TYR A 64 25.14 -31.55 -17.45
N TYR A 65 24.52 -30.59 -18.13
CA TYR A 65 23.14 -30.70 -18.57
C TYR A 65 22.94 -31.81 -19.61
N THR A 66 23.84 -31.94 -20.59
CA THR A 66 23.80 -33.05 -21.55
C THR A 66 23.99 -34.41 -20.88
N ILE A 67 24.94 -34.54 -19.93
CA ILE A 67 25.12 -35.77 -19.14
C ILE A 67 23.82 -36.13 -18.43
N ALA A 68 23.18 -35.16 -17.78
CA ALA A 68 21.92 -35.38 -17.09
C ALA A 68 20.79 -35.82 -18.02
N GLN A 69 20.69 -35.28 -19.25
CA GLN A 69 19.72 -35.72 -20.26
C GLN A 69 19.95 -37.17 -20.69
N VAL A 70 21.21 -37.59 -20.86
CA VAL A 70 21.53 -38.99 -21.20
C VAL A 70 21.12 -39.93 -20.07
N TYR A 71 21.35 -39.53 -18.81
CA TYR A 71 20.89 -40.29 -17.66
C TYR A 71 19.36 -40.37 -17.53
N ASP A 72 18.65 -39.27 -17.83
CA ASP A 72 17.18 -39.18 -17.76
C ASP A 72 16.53 -40.02 -18.88
N TYR A 73 16.88 -39.77 -20.14
CA TYR A 73 16.17 -40.35 -21.29
C TYR A 73 16.68 -41.75 -21.69
N GLU A 74 17.99 -41.98 -21.68
CA GLU A 74 18.58 -43.17 -22.29
C GLU A 74 18.91 -44.25 -21.25
N LEU A 75 19.44 -43.85 -20.09
CA LEU A 75 19.85 -44.78 -19.04
C LEU A 75 18.78 -45.00 -17.96
N GLY A 76 17.78 -44.12 -17.87
CA GLY A 76 16.70 -44.20 -16.88
C GLY A 76 17.17 -44.13 -15.42
N ASN A 77 18.33 -43.51 -15.16
CA ASN A 77 18.91 -43.40 -13.83
C ASN A 77 18.59 -42.02 -13.22
N GLU A 78 17.47 -41.97 -12.50
CA GLU A 78 16.95 -40.75 -11.87
C GLU A 78 17.97 -40.07 -10.93
N LEU A 79 18.66 -40.84 -10.09
CA LEU A 79 19.55 -40.26 -9.06
C LEU A 79 20.74 -39.53 -9.69
N ASP A 80 21.38 -40.16 -10.69
CA ASP A 80 22.50 -39.55 -11.40
C ASP A 80 22.03 -38.38 -12.27
N ALA A 81 20.88 -38.49 -12.94
CA ALA A 81 20.28 -37.38 -13.68
C ALA A 81 20.07 -36.14 -12.78
N VAL A 82 19.47 -36.31 -11.59
CA VAL A 82 19.29 -35.21 -10.63
C VAL A 82 20.63 -34.62 -10.18
N ASP A 83 21.64 -35.44 -9.90
CA ASP A 83 22.93 -34.93 -9.44
C ASP A 83 23.61 -34.07 -10.53
N TYR A 84 23.64 -34.55 -11.77
CA TYR A 84 24.24 -33.81 -12.89
C TYR A 84 23.45 -32.57 -13.27
N TYR A 85 22.11 -32.59 -13.24
CA TYR A 85 21.32 -31.37 -13.40
C TYR A 85 21.62 -30.35 -12.29
N ASN A 86 21.81 -30.80 -11.05
CA ASN A 86 22.18 -29.91 -9.96
C ASN A 86 23.57 -29.32 -10.10
N ARG A 87 24.56 -30.09 -10.59
CA ARG A 87 25.90 -29.57 -10.89
C ARG A 87 25.86 -28.51 -11.98
N ALA A 88 25.04 -28.70 -13.01
CA ALA A 88 24.80 -27.68 -14.02
C ALA A 88 24.21 -26.40 -13.38
N LEU A 89 23.15 -26.54 -12.58
CA LEU A 89 22.49 -25.41 -11.91
C LEU A 89 23.34 -24.70 -10.87
N ASP A 90 24.31 -25.38 -10.24
CA ASP A 90 25.26 -24.75 -9.32
C ASP A 90 26.23 -23.79 -10.04
N ILE A 91 26.51 -24.04 -11.33
CA ILE A 91 27.35 -23.17 -12.16
C ILE A 91 26.48 -22.09 -12.82
N ASN A 92 25.39 -22.48 -13.48
CA ASN A 92 24.45 -21.57 -14.13
C ASN A 92 23.02 -21.86 -13.66
N CYS A 93 22.57 -21.13 -12.65
CA CYS A 93 21.21 -21.28 -12.11
C CYS A 93 20.11 -20.81 -13.09
N ASN A 94 20.46 -20.06 -14.13
CA ASN A 94 19.51 -19.59 -15.15
C ASN A 94 19.42 -20.54 -16.35
N LEU A 95 20.06 -21.71 -16.27
CA LEU A 95 20.01 -22.70 -17.34
C LEU A 95 18.56 -23.16 -17.55
N GLN A 96 17.96 -22.67 -18.64
CA GLN A 96 16.58 -22.96 -18.99
C GLN A 96 16.38 -24.46 -19.17
N GLY A 97 15.30 -25.00 -18.60
CA GLY A 97 14.96 -26.42 -18.73
C GLY A 97 15.60 -27.34 -17.70
N ALA A 98 16.76 -27.02 -17.11
CA ALA A 98 17.44 -27.92 -16.16
C ALA A 98 16.60 -28.22 -14.92
N PHE A 99 16.11 -27.19 -14.24
CA PHE A 99 15.24 -27.39 -13.09
C PHE A 99 13.87 -27.97 -13.48
N HIS A 100 13.35 -27.56 -14.64
CA HIS A 100 12.08 -28.08 -15.16
C HIS A 100 12.14 -29.60 -15.40
N ASN A 101 13.25 -30.12 -15.94
CA ASN A 101 13.45 -31.55 -16.14
C ASN A 101 13.53 -32.29 -14.81
N ILE A 102 14.25 -31.74 -13.81
CA ILE A 102 14.22 -32.29 -12.44
C ILE A 102 12.78 -32.37 -11.93
N SER A 103 12.00 -31.28 -12.03
CA SER A 103 10.61 -31.25 -11.55
C SER A 103 9.73 -32.28 -12.25
N ILE A 104 9.78 -32.37 -13.58
CA ILE A 104 8.98 -33.35 -14.34
C ILE A 104 9.36 -34.78 -13.96
N MET A 105 10.66 -35.09 -13.94
CA MET A 105 11.17 -36.42 -13.66
C MET A 105 10.74 -36.89 -12.26
N LEU A 106 11.01 -36.06 -11.24
CA LEU A 106 10.68 -36.39 -9.85
C LEU A 106 9.17 -36.39 -9.57
N SER A 107 8.39 -35.58 -10.29
CA SER A 107 6.93 -35.64 -10.19
C SER A 107 6.37 -36.93 -10.81
N LYS A 108 6.94 -37.39 -11.93
CA LYS A 108 6.53 -38.65 -12.59
C LYS A 108 6.85 -39.88 -11.73
N SER A 109 7.97 -39.87 -11.02
CA SER A 109 8.34 -40.96 -10.11
C SER A 109 7.74 -40.82 -8.71
N GLU A 110 6.94 -39.78 -8.48
CA GLU A 110 6.35 -39.45 -7.17
C GLU A 110 7.38 -39.31 -6.05
N ASN A 111 8.62 -38.93 -6.39
CA ASN A 111 9.71 -38.74 -5.45
C ASN A 111 9.66 -37.34 -4.81
N TRP A 112 8.58 -37.09 -4.07
CA TRP A 112 8.26 -35.79 -3.47
C TRP A 112 9.33 -35.28 -2.50
N TYR A 113 10.02 -36.18 -1.78
CA TYR A 113 11.09 -35.82 -0.86
C TYR A 113 12.29 -35.22 -1.61
N LEU A 114 12.70 -35.85 -2.71
CA LEU A 114 13.82 -35.35 -3.51
C LEU A 114 13.40 -34.08 -4.27
N LEU A 115 12.14 -33.98 -4.71
CA LEU A 115 11.61 -32.79 -5.37
C LEU A 115 11.63 -31.58 -4.44
N GLU A 116 11.12 -31.71 -3.22
CA GLU A 116 11.16 -30.64 -2.20
C GLU A 116 12.58 -30.15 -1.96
N ARG A 117 13.53 -31.08 -1.79
CA ARG A 117 14.95 -30.74 -1.57
C ARG A 117 15.52 -29.96 -2.76
N ASN A 118 15.18 -30.35 -3.98
CA ASN A 118 15.62 -29.67 -5.19
C ASN A 118 15.00 -28.27 -5.34
N ILE A 119 13.72 -28.10 -5.03
CA ILE A 119 13.05 -26.79 -5.00
C ILE A 119 13.76 -25.85 -4.01
N ARG A 120 14.00 -26.32 -2.78
CA ARG A 120 14.73 -25.51 -1.76
C ARG A 120 16.13 -25.13 -2.20
N ARG A 121 16.86 -26.04 -2.86
CA ARG A 121 18.19 -25.76 -3.41
C ARG A 121 18.12 -24.73 -4.54
N MET A 122 17.11 -24.83 -5.40
CA MET A 122 16.88 -23.87 -6.48
C MET A 122 16.52 -22.47 -5.96
N ILE A 123 15.64 -22.37 -4.96
CA ILE A 123 15.35 -21.12 -4.24
C ILE A 123 16.65 -20.50 -3.70
N SER A 124 17.47 -21.28 -2.99
CA SER A 124 18.74 -20.79 -2.43
C SER A 124 19.74 -20.32 -3.49
N ARG A 125 19.75 -20.91 -4.70
CA ARG A 125 20.57 -20.45 -5.83
C ARG A 125 20.08 -19.08 -6.33
N LEU A 126 18.76 -18.93 -6.48
CA LEU A 126 18.16 -17.70 -6.96
C LEU A 126 18.32 -16.53 -5.97
N GLU A 127 18.21 -16.78 -4.65
CA GLU A 127 18.45 -15.76 -3.61
C GLU A 127 19.89 -15.22 -3.60
N LYS A 128 20.85 -15.99 -4.11
CA LYS A 128 22.27 -15.59 -4.23
C LYS A 128 22.60 -14.93 -5.56
N SER A 129 21.73 -15.07 -6.56
CA SER A 129 21.93 -14.56 -7.90
C SER A 129 21.54 -13.09 -7.98
N THR A 130 22.29 -12.29 -8.75
CA THR A 130 21.95 -10.88 -8.99
C THR A 130 20.75 -10.71 -9.94
N ASN A 131 20.35 -11.77 -10.64
CA ASN A 131 19.24 -11.79 -11.59
C ASN A 131 18.01 -12.50 -10.97
N GLU A 132 17.50 -11.96 -9.87
CA GLU A 132 16.28 -12.45 -9.22
C GLU A 132 15.06 -12.30 -10.15
N SER A 133 14.61 -13.39 -10.77
CA SER A 133 13.28 -13.42 -11.36
C SER A 133 12.25 -13.66 -10.25
N ARG A 134 11.62 -12.57 -9.81
CA ARG A 134 10.55 -12.58 -8.78
C ARG A 134 9.43 -13.55 -9.14
N GLU A 135 9.10 -13.69 -10.42
CA GLU A 135 8.07 -14.61 -10.92
C GLU A 135 8.47 -16.07 -10.72
N VAL A 136 9.70 -16.43 -11.12
CA VAL A 136 10.23 -17.80 -10.93
C VAL A 136 10.28 -18.14 -9.43
N MET A 137 10.76 -17.20 -8.61
CA MET A 137 10.79 -17.38 -7.16
C MET A 137 9.38 -17.59 -6.58
N THR A 138 8.38 -16.83 -7.05
CA THR A 138 6.98 -16.98 -6.64
C THR A 138 6.47 -18.39 -6.95
N ASN A 139 6.71 -18.88 -8.19
CA ASN A 139 6.28 -20.20 -8.62
C ASN A 139 6.94 -21.33 -7.82
N LEU A 140 8.24 -21.22 -7.52
CA LEU A 140 8.95 -22.22 -6.72
C LEU A 140 8.43 -22.28 -5.28
N TRP A 141 8.16 -21.15 -4.65
CA TRP A 141 7.54 -21.11 -3.32
C TRP A 141 6.11 -21.68 -3.32
N PHE A 142 5.36 -21.43 -4.39
CA PHE A 142 4.02 -22.00 -4.55
C PHE A 142 4.07 -23.53 -4.71
N GLU A 143 4.92 -24.05 -5.60
CA GLU A 143 5.12 -25.50 -5.81
C GLU A 143 5.61 -26.18 -4.52
N LEU A 144 6.51 -25.54 -3.77
CA LEU A 144 6.94 -26.02 -2.46
C LEU A 144 5.76 -26.13 -1.47
N GLY A 145 4.87 -25.12 -1.46
CA GLY A 145 3.66 -25.13 -0.65
C GLY A 145 2.73 -26.30 -1.00
N ASP A 146 2.51 -26.53 -2.29
CA ASP A 146 1.68 -27.64 -2.80
C ASP A 146 2.22 -29.00 -2.37
N ILE A 147 3.54 -29.21 -2.48
CA ILE A 147 4.19 -30.47 -2.07
C ILE A 147 4.09 -30.68 -0.57
N LEU A 148 4.39 -29.65 0.23
CA LEU A 148 4.35 -29.72 1.68
C LEU A 148 2.93 -30.05 2.17
N ARG A 149 1.91 -29.42 1.57
CA ARG A 149 0.51 -29.65 1.90
C ARG A 149 0.03 -31.03 1.44
N SER A 150 0.17 -31.33 0.16
CA SER A 150 -0.54 -32.46 -0.48
C SER A 150 0.17 -33.80 -0.26
N HIS A 151 1.51 -33.80 -0.20
CA HIS A 151 2.29 -35.04 -0.18
C HIS A 151 2.96 -35.31 1.17
N LYS A 152 3.27 -34.25 1.94
CA LYS A 152 3.92 -34.40 3.26
C LYS A 152 2.98 -34.15 4.44
N ASN A 153 1.78 -33.62 4.20
CA ASN A 153 0.85 -33.19 5.23
C ASN A 153 1.50 -32.21 6.26
N ASP A 154 2.53 -31.49 5.83
CA ASP A 154 3.23 -30.46 6.60
C ASP A 154 2.54 -29.11 6.37
N ILE A 155 1.42 -28.93 7.06
CA ILE A 155 0.58 -27.73 6.90
C ILE A 155 1.34 -26.46 7.31
N ARG A 156 2.19 -26.52 8.33
CA ARG A 156 2.99 -25.37 8.78
C ARG A 156 3.98 -24.94 7.70
N GLY A 157 4.76 -25.89 7.18
CA GLY A 157 5.69 -25.62 6.09
C GLY A 157 4.99 -25.09 4.84
N ALA A 158 3.82 -25.64 4.52
CA ALA A 158 3.03 -25.18 3.37
C ALA A 158 2.58 -23.71 3.53
N VAL A 159 2.07 -23.34 4.70
CA VAL A 159 1.68 -21.94 5.01
C VAL A 159 2.87 -21.00 4.84
N GLU A 160 4.03 -21.35 5.38
CA GLU A 160 5.25 -20.53 5.24
C GLU A 160 5.66 -20.35 3.78
N ALA A 161 5.62 -21.43 2.99
CA ALA A 161 5.96 -21.39 1.58
C ALA A 161 4.99 -20.52 0.76
N TYR A 162 3.67 -20.71 0.93
CA TYR A 162 2.69 -19.86 0.25
C TYR A 162 2.76 -18.40 0.73
N ARG A 163 3.07 -18.13 2.01
CA ARG A 163 3.30 -16.75 2.50
C ARG A 163 4.46 -16.09 1.76
N LYS A 164 5.56 -16.81 1.56
CA LYS A 164 6.70 -16.30 0.78
C LYS A 164 6.34 -16.04 -0.68
N ALA A 165 5.57 -16.93 -1.29
CA ALA A 165 5.06 -16.71 -2.65
C ALA A 165 4.18 -15.44 -2.71
N LEU A 166 3.29 -15.24 -1.73
CA LEU A 166 2.39 -14.08 -1.67
C LEU A 166 3.11 -12.77 -1.34
N GLU A 167 4.19 -12.80 -0.55
CA GLU A 167 5.05 -11.63 -0.31
C GLU A 167 5.68 -11.09 -1.60
N LEU A 168 6.04 -12.01 -2.51
CA LEU A 168 6.62 -11.72 -3.82
C LEU A 168 5.55 -11.29 -4.84
N SER A 169 4.37 -11.90 -4.81
CA SER A 169 3.23 -11.55 -5.67
C SER A 169 1.94 -11.31 -4.87
N PRO A 170 1.77 -10.14 -4.22
CA PRO A 170 0.61 -9.86 -3.37
C PRO A 170 -0.74 -9.88 -4.09
N GLY A 171 -0.74 -9.76 -5.42
CA GLY A 171 -1.93 -9.76 -6.27
C GLY A 171 -2.39 -11.15 -6.70
N ASP A 172 -1.63 -12.21 -6.44
CA ASP A 172 -1.93 -13.55 -6.97
C ASP A 172 -3.13 -14.19 -6.27
N SER A 173 -4.24 -14.30 -7.00
CA SER A 173 -5.48 -14.90 -6.50
C SER A 173 -5.36 -16.40 -6.24
N GLN A 174 -4.46 -17.13 -6.91
CA GLN A 174 -4.29 -18.56 -6.70
C GLN A 174 -3.64 -18.83 -5.35
N ILE A 175 -2.57 -18.11 -5.02
CA ILE A 175 -1.88 -18.23 -3.72
C ILE A 175 -2.82 -17.90 -2.56
N LYS A 176 -3.64 -16.85 -2.71
CA LYS A 176 -4.65 -16.47 -1.71
C LYS A 176 -5.70 -17.56 -1.49
N LYS A 177 -6.17 -18.21 -2.56
CA LYS A 177 -7.14 -19.32 -2.45
C LYS A 177 -6.57 -20.50 -1.68
N GLU A 178 -5.33 -20.90 -1.95
CA GLU A 178 -4.71 -22.03 -1.25
C GLU A 178 -4.48 -21.72 0.24
N LEU A 179 -4.01 -20.52 0.57
CA LEU A 179 -3.88 -20.06 1.96
C LEU A 179 -5.25 -19.97 2.66
N ALA A 180 -6.27 -19.44 1.98
CA ALA A 180 -7.63 -19.39 2.51
C ALA A 180 -8.17 -20.79 2.81
N ALA A 181 -7.96 -21.76 1.93
CA ALA A 181 -8.35 -23.14 2.14
C ALA A 181 -7.64 -23.77 3.36
N ILE A 182 -6.36 -23.47 3.57
CA ILE A 182 -5.62 -23.93 4.76
C ILE A 182 -6.20 -23.27 6.03
N TYR A 183 -6.39 -21.96 6.04
CA TYR A 183 -6.95 -21.27 7.21
C TYR A 183 -8.42 -21.63 7.46
N GLU A 184 -9.15 -22.08 6.45
CA GLU A 184 -10.49 -22.62 6.64
C GLU A 184 -10.49 -23.97 7.34
N SER A 185 -9.58 -24.86 6.94
CA SER A 185 -9.47 -26.22 7.47
C SER A 185 -8.73 -26.32 8.80
N HIS A 186 -7.76 -25.44 9.05
CA HIS A 186 -6.87 -25.46 10.23
C HIS A 186 -6.92 -24.17 11.06
N GLY A 187 -8.06 -23.46 10.97
CA GLY A 187 -8.21 -22.08 11.41
C GLY A 187 -7.76 -21.79 12.83
N GLU A 188 -8.02 -22.67 13.81
CA GLU A 188 -7.60 -22.45 15.21
C GLU A 188 -6.09 -22.32 15.40
N THR A 189 -5.29 -22.98 14.56
CA THR A 189 -3.82 -23.00 14.72
C THR A 189 -3.13 -21.82 14.05
N PHE A 190 -3.70 -21.29 12.96
CA PHE A 190 -3.05 -20.28 12.11
C PHE A 190 -3.81 -18.96 12.04
N LEU A 191 -4.83 -18.77 12.88
CA LEU A 191 -5.74 -17.63 12.81
C LEU A 191 -5.01 -16.28 12.88
N ASP A 192 -4.14 -16.13 13.87
CA ASP A 192 -3.44 -14.88 14.12
C ASP A 192 -2.45 -14.57 13.00
N ASP A 193 -1.70 -15.59 12.55
CA ASP A 193 -0.76 -15.47 11.42
C ASP A 193 -1.47 -15.06 10.12
N ALA A 194 -2.65 -15.65 9.88
CA ALA A 194 -3.50 -15.33 8.73
C ALA A 194 -3.97 -13.88 8.77
N ILE A 195 -4.44 -13.40 9.93
CA ILE A 195 -4.89 -12.01 10.10
C ILE A 195 -3.72 -11.04 9.88
N ILE A 196 -2.54 -11.35 10.43
CA ILE A 196 -1.32 -10.54 10.24
C ILE A 196 -0.96 -10.44 8.75
N LEU A 197 -0.96 -11.57 8.04
CA LEU A 197 -0.66 -11.61 6.62
C LEU A 197 -1.66 -10.79 5.80
N CYS A 198 -2.97 -11.00 5.98
CA CYS A 198 -4.00 -10.24 5.28
C CYS A 198 -3.89 -8.74 5.57
N THR A 199 -3.51 -8.37 6.80
CA THR A 199 -3.26 -6.97 7.19
C THR A 199 -2.04 -6.39 6.49
N GLN A 200 -0.96 -7.17 6.30
CA GLN A 200 0.22 -6.74 5.53
C GLN A 200 -0.08 -6.56 4.05
N ILE A 201 -0.85 -7.47 3.45
CA ILE A 201 -1.28 -7.37 2.04
C ILE A 201 -2.16 -6.15 1.86
N LYS A 202 -3.13 -5.94 2.75
CA LYS A 202 -4.01 -4.76 2.76
C LYS A 202 -3.23 -3.45 2.74
N LYS A 203 -2.10 -3.35 3.45
CA LYS A 203 -1.24 -2.14 3.43
C LYS A 203 -0.64 -1.85 2.05
N ARG A 204 -0.43 -2.88 1.22
CA ARG A 204 0.12 -2.75 -0.15
C ARG A 204 -0.98 -2.61 -1.20
N THR A 205 -2.10 -3.31 -1.01
CA THR A 205 -3.24 -3.35 -1.93
C THR A 205 -4.55 -3.14 -1.17
N PRO A 206 -4.85 -1.89 -0.72
CA PRO A 206 -6.00 -1.65 0.16
C PRO A 206 -7.35 -1.98 -0.48
N LEU A 207 -7.47 -1.78 -1.80
CA LEU A 207 -8.71 -2.02 -2.54
C LEU A 207 -8.88 -3.47 -3.03
N ASP A 208 -7.98 -4.37 -2.65
CA ASP A 208 -8.11 -5.79 -2.99
C ASP A 208 -9.27 -6.43 -2.21
N THR A 209 -10.40 -6.55 -2.90
CA THR A 209 -11.64 -7.10 -2.32
C THR A 209 -11.52 -8.57 -1.92
N GLU A 210 -10.68 -9.36 -2.58
CA GLU A 210 -10.49 -10.78 -2.22
C GLU A 210 -9.79 -10.88 -0.87
N ASN A 211 -8.72 -10.11 -0.68
CA ASN A 211 -8.01 -10.04 0.61
C ASN A 211 -8.90 -9.45 1.72
N LEU A 212 -9.75 -8.46 1.43
CA LEU A 212 -10.69 -7.91 2.42
C LEU A 212 -11.77 -8.92 2.82
N ILE A 213 -12.29 -9.73 1.90
CA ILE A 213 -13.23 -10.82 2.21
C ILE A 213 -12.55 -11.87 3.11
N MET A 214 -11.30 -12.22 2.79
CA MET A 214 -10.52 -13.15 3.59
C MET A 214 -10.28 -12.62 5.01
N LEU A 215 -9.85 -11.35 5.12
CA LEU A 215 -9.68 -10.68 6.41
C LEU A 215 -10.98 -10.65 7.21
N PHE A 216 -12.10 -10.33 6.57
CA PHE A 216 -13.42 -10.37 7.20
C PHE A 216 -13.74 -11.75 7.80
N ASN A 217 -13.56 -12.83 7.02
CA ASN A 217 -13.83 -14.19 7.48
C ASN A 217 -12.93 -14.63 8.64
N LEU A 218 -11.65 -14.23 8.62
CA LEU A 218 -10.71 -14.52 9.70
C LEU A 218 -11.07 -13.75 10.98
N LEU A 219 -11.42 -12.46 10.85
CA LEU A 219 -11.85 -11.64 11.97
C LEU A 219 -13.14 -12.18 12.62
N GLN A 220 -14.08 -12.69 11.83
CA GLN A 220 -15.25 -13.43 12.33
C GLN A 220 -14.86 -14.62 13.19
N LYS A 221 -14.01 -15.50 12.64
CA LYS A 221 -13.57 -16.72 13.33
C LYS A 221 -12.82 -16.41 14.62
N SER A 222 -12.07 -15.31 14.67
CA SER A 222 -11.34 -14.86 15.87
C SER A 222 -12.23 -14.18 16.93
N GLY A 223 -13.53 -14.01 16.67
CA GLY A 223 -14.43 -13.29 17.58
C GLY A 223 -14.25 -11.77 17.60
N ASN A 224 -13.46 -11.21 16.69
CA ASN A 224 -13.25 -9.77 16.56
C ASN A 224 -14.43 -9.11 15.81
N HIS A 225 -15.61 -9.08 16.45
CA HIS A 225 -16.88 -8.66 15.83
C HIS A 225 -16.84 -7.24 15.26
N ASP A 226 -16.32 -6.25 16.00
CA ASP A 226 -16.28 -4.86 15.51
C ASP A 226 -15.31 -4.69 14.33
N LYS A 227 -14.15 -5.34 14.38
CA LYS A 227 -13.17 -5.32 13.26
C LYS A 227 -13.77 -5.96 12.01
N SER A 228 -14.48 -7.09 12.18
CA SER A 228 -15.15 -7.75 11.06
C SER A 228 -16.29 -6.88 10.51
N TRP A 229 -17.06 -6.21 11.35
CA TRP A 229 -18.13 -5.30 10.90
C TRP A 229 -17.58 -4.12 10.12
N CYS A 230 -16.50 -3.50 10.58
CA CYS A 230 -15.84 -2.41 9.85
C CYS A 230 -15.34 -2.87 8.48
N THR A 231 -14.74 -4.07 8.41
CA THR A 231 -14.30 -4.67 7.14
C THR A 231 -15.50 -4.96 6.22
N ALA A 232 -16.61 -5.46 6.76
CA ALA A 232 -17.85 -5.68 6.02
C ALA A 232 -18.47 -4.37 5.52
N ALA A 233 -18.42 -3.30 6.32
CA ALA A 233 -18.89 -1.97 5.92
C ALA A 233 -18.09 -1.43 4.73
N VAL A 234 -16.76 -1.61 4.72
CA VAL A 234 -15.91 -1.29 3.57
C VAL A 234 -16.33 -2.10 2.34
N LEU A 235 -16.42 -3.43 2.46
CA LEU A 235 -16.80 -4.31 1.35
C LEU A 235 -18.16 -3.94 0.76
N ASN A 236 -19.14 -3.62 1.62
CA ASN A 236 -20.45 -3.15 1.20
C ASN A 236 -20.36 -1.80 0.48
N GLY A 237 -19.57 -0.86 1.01
CA GLY A 237 -19.35 0.45 0.40
C GLY A 237 -18.63 0.40 -0.95
N LEU A 238 -17.74 -0.57 -1.15
CA LEU A 238 -17.11 -0.88 -2.44
C LEU A 238 -18.05 -1.61 -3.43
N GLY A 239 -19.26 -1.97 -3.01
CA GLY A 239 -20.25 -2.64 -3.87
C GLY A 239 -20.01 -4.13 -4.07
N VAL A 240 -19.26 -4.80 -3.18
CA VAL A 240 -18.95 -6.23 -3.29
C VAL A 240 -20.22 -7.06 -3.11
N LYS A 241 -20.51 -7.92 -4.10
CA LYS A 241 -21.68 -8.81 -4.09
C LYS A 241 -21.38 -10.11 -3.35
N ASN A 242 -21.31 -10.05 -2.02
CA ASN A 242 -21.20 -11.22 -1.16
C ASN A 242 -22.36 -11.24 -0.16
N LYS A 243 -23.26 -12.24 -0.26
CA LYS A 243 -24.48 -12.31 0.57
C LYS A 243 -24.15 -12.37 2.06
N PHE A 244 -23.19 -13.19 2.45
CA PHE A 244 -22.82 -13.36 3.86
C PHE A 244 -22.25 -12.08 4.47
N VAL A 245 -21.33 -11.41 3.76
CA VAL A 245 -20.78 -10.10 4.17
C VAL A 245 -21.89 -9.06 4.30
N ASN A 246 -22.78 -8.99 3.31
CA ASN A 246 -23.86 -7.99 3.27
C ASN A 246 -24.90 -8.23 4.37
N ASP A 247 -25.26 -9.49 4.64
CA ASP A 247 -26.20 -9.84 5.70
C ASP A 247 -25.59 -9.56 7.09
N TYR A 248 -24.29 -9.86 7.28
CA TYR A 248 -23.58 -9.53 8.52
C TYR A 248 -23.48 -8.02 8.76
N PHE A 249 -23.12 -7.23 7.74
CA PHE A 249 -23.09 -5.77 7.85
C PHE A 249 -24.45 -5.21 8.26
N LYS A 250 -25.54 -5.67 7.63
CA LYS A 250 -26.90 -5.24 7.93
C LYS A 250 -27.34 -5.60 9.35
N LEU A 251 -26.97 -6.78 9.84
CA LEU A 251 -27.36 -7.28 11.16
C LEU A 251 -26.96 -6.31 12.29
N TYR A 252 -25.76 -5.72 12.19
CA TYR A 252 -25.22 -4.81 13.21
C TYR A 252 -25.25 -3.33 12.79
N SER A 253 -25.86 -3.01 11.65
CA SER A 253 -26.02 -1.61 11.21
C SER A 253 -27.04 -0.88 12.07
N ILE A 254 -26.64 0.27 12.62
CA ILE A 254 -27.54 1.15 13.36
C ILE A 254 -28.43 1.89 12.36
N GLN A 255 -29.74 1.92 12.61
CA GLN A 255 -30.67 2.78 11.88
C GLN A 255 -30.55 4.22 12.38
N GLY A 256 -30.36 5.16 11.46
CA GLY A 256 -30.21 6.59 11.75
C GLY A 256 -28.76 7.05 11.90
N ASN A 257 -28.54 8.13 12.65
CA ASN A 257 -27.22 8.73 12.84
C ASN A 257 -26.51 8.12 14.04
N ILE A 258 -25.18 8.18 13.98
CA ILE A 258 -24.34 7.76 15.09
C ILE A 258 -24.61 8.62 16.33
N ARG A 259 -24.56 8.00 17.50
CA ARG A 259 -24.56 8.68 18.79
C ARG A 259 -23.35 8.21 19.58
N PHE A 260 -22.41 9.12 19.79
CA PHE A 260 -21.26 8.86 20.64
C PHE A 260 -21.74 8.73 22.09
N LYS A 261 -21.34 7.65 22.78
CA LYS A 261 -21.58 7.52 24.23
C LYS A 261 -20.66 8.46 25.01
N LYS A 262 -19.46 8.68 24.47
CA LYS A 262 -18.48 9.66 24.93
C LYS A 262 -17.98 10.41 23.70
N ALA A 263 -18.10 11.73 23.69
CA ALA A 263 -17.50 12.55 22.64
C ALA A 263 -15.97 12.39 22.64
N PRO A 264 -15.32 12.26 21.47
CA PRO A 264 -13.87 12.14 21.41
C PRO A 264 -13.20 13.43 21.91
N SER A 265 -12.09 13.29 22.65
CA SER A 265 -11.25 14.45 22.98
C SER A 265 -10.44 14.91 21.76
N GLN A 266 -9.86 16.12 21.83
CA GLN A 266 -8.94 16.60 20.79
C GLN A 266 -7.76 15.65 20.64
N ASP A 267 -7.08 15.29 21.73
CA ASP A 267 -5.97 14.32 21.72
C ASP A 267 -6.36 12.98 21.07
N GLU A 268 -7.57 12.47 21.35
CA GLU A 268 -8.06 11.23 20.72
C GLU A 268 -8.27 11.39 19.20
N LEU A 269 -8.69 12.58 18.73
CA LEU A 269 -8.78 12.88 17.30
C LEU A 269 -7.38 12.99 16.66
N GLU A 270 -6.43 13.64 17.32
CA GLU A 270 -5.05 13.79 16.81
C GLU A 270 -4.34 12.44 16.73
N ASP A 271 -4.45 11.62 17.78
CA ASP A 271 -3.72 10.36 17.88
C ASP A 271 -4.33 9.25 17.02
N LEU A 272 -5.66 9.17 16.92
CA LEU A 272 -6.34 8.02 16.31
C LEU A 272 -6.99 8.32 14.96
N VAL A 273 -7.30 9.58 14.65
CA VAL A 273 -8.07 9.92 13.43
C VAL A 273 -7.19 10.65 12.42
N TRP A 274 -6.35 11.56 12.87
CA TRP A 274 -5.46 12.30 11.97
C TRP A 274 -4.42 11.36 11.35
N TYR A 275 -4.01 11.68 10.13
CA TYR A 275 -3.03 10.87 9.42
C TYR A 275 -1.66 11.03 10.08
N GLN A 276 -1.14 9.94 10.64
CA GLN A 276 0.10 9.90 11.41
C GLN A 276 1.31 10.51 10.67
N GLY A 277 2.08 11.32 11.40
CA GLY A 277 3.32 11.96 10.94
C GLY A 277 3.13 13.31 10.21
N GLU A 278 2.18 14.14 10.62
CA GLU A 278 2.23 15.57 10.27
C GLU A 278 3.53 16.16 10.85
N ASP A 279 4.28 16.90 10.02
CA ASP A 279 5.58 17.43 10.41
C ASP A 279 5.37 18.61 11.38
N ASN A 280 5.76 18.42 12.65
CA ASN A 280 5.64 19.44 13.68
C ASN A 280 6.26 20.79 13.31
N ASN A 281 7.31 20.79 12.48
CA ASN A 281 7.91 22.04 12.02
C ASN A 281 7.06 22.71 10.93
N ILE A 282 6.39 21.94 10.05
CA ILE A 282 5.39 22.50 9.13
C ILE A 282 4.20 23.04 9.92
N ASN A 283 3.73 22.35 10.97
CA ASN A 283 2.64 22.83 11.82
C ASN A 283 2.96 24.17 12.50
N LYS A 284 4.21 24.39 12.92
CA LYS A 284 4.69 25.70 13.41
C LYS A 284 4.62 26.78 12.32
N LEU A 285 5.06 26.45 11.10
CA LEU A 285 4.97 27.36 9.95
C LEU A 285 3.51 27.74 9.64
N MET A 286 2.61 26.76 9.64
CA MET A 286 1.18 26.99 9.42
C MET A 286 0.56 27.83 10.53
N THR A 287 0.93 27.57 11.78
CA THR A 287 0.47 28.36 12.92
C THR A 287 0.92 29.82 12.79
N PHE A 288 2.18 30.06 12.42
CA PHE A 288 2.69 31.40 12.13
C PHE A 288 1.86 32.10 11.06
N PHE A 289 1.63 31.43 9.92
CA PHE A 289 0.82 32.00 8.85
C PHE A 289 -0.63 32.19 9.24
N SER A 290 -1.21 31.35 10.09
CA SER A 290 -2.58 31.52 10.57
C SER A 290 -2.76 32.86 11.28
N THR A 291 -1.80 33.24 12.14
CA THR A 291 -1.84 34.50 12.87
C THR A 291 -1.66 35.70 11.96
N VAL A 292 -0.68 35.64 11.05
CA VAL A 292 -0.40 36.74 10.11
C VAL A 292 -1.54 36.93 9.12
N MET A 293 -2.01 35.84 8.51
CA MET A 293 -3.01 35.89 7.45
C MET A 293 -4.41 36.17 7.98
N ALA A 294 -4.74 35.76 9.21
CA ALA A 294 -6.04 36.05 9.78
C ALA A 294 -6.32 37.56 9.79
N ASP A 295 -5.33 38.41 10.10
CA ASP A 295 -5.50 39.86 10.06
C ASP A 295 -5.63 40.41 8.63
N ILE A 296 -4.77 39.93 7.73
CA ILE A 296 -4.68 40.42 6.35
C ILE A 296 -5.93 40.09 5.53
N PHE A 297 -6.45 38.86 5.69
CA PHE A 297 -7.67 38.41 5.04
C PHE A 297 -8.93 38.76 5.83
N SER A 298 -8.80 39.43 6.99
CA SER A 298 -9.97 39.82 7.76
C SER A 298 -10.79 40.90 7.06
N VAL A 299 -12.09 40.87 7.32
CA VAL A 299 -13.01 41.95 6.94
C VAL A 299 -13.69 42.49 8.19
N SER A 300 -14.06 43.77 8.19
CA SER A 300 -14.90 44.29 9.29
C SER A 300 -16.32 43.75 9.18
N TRP A 301 -17.05 43.71 10.29
CA TRP A 301 -18.47 43.33 10.30
C TRP A 301 -19.28 44.08 9.23
N LYS A 302 -19.09 45.41 9.14
CA LYS A 302 -19.75 46.24 8.12
C LYS A 302 -19.42 45.83 6.68
N LYS A 303 -18.15 45.52 6.37
CA LYS A 303 -17.75 45.08 5.01
C LYS A 303 -18.19 43.66 4.70
N SER A 304 -18.32 42.81 5.71
CA SER A 304 -18.79 41.43 5.55
C SER A 304 -20.28 41.35 5.18
N GLY A 305 -21.05 42.41 5.48
CA GLY A 305 -22.52 42.39 5.35
C GLY A 305 -23.22 41.58 6.45
N LEU A 306 -22.48 41.10 7.45
CA LEU A 306 -22.98 40.30 8.57
C LEU A 306 -23.18 41.17 9.82
N ASN A 307 -24.17 40.82 10.63
CA ASN A 307 -24.36 41.38 11.96
C ASN A 307 -24.17 40.27 13.01
N PRO A 308 -23.28 40.42 14.01
CA PRO A 308 -23.06 39.42 15.06
C PRO A 308 -24.34 38.90 15.73
N SER A 309 -25.36 39.74 15.89
CA SER A 309 -26.62 39.37 16.55
C SER A 309 -27.55 38.52 15.66
N GLN A 310 -27.24 38.40 14.37
CA GLN A 310 -27.95 37.54 13.42
C GLN A 310 -27.29 36.17 13.26
N ALA A 311 -26.24 35.89 14.04
CA ALA A 311 -25.67 34.55 14.08
C ALA A 311 -26.77 33.56 14.52
N VAL A 312 -26.86 32.45 13.79
CA VAL A 312 -27.88 31.44 14.02
C VAL A 312 -27.48 30.64 15.27
N GLU A 313 -28.34 30.66 16.27
CA GLU A 313 -28.20 29.83 17.46
C GLU A 313 -28.85 28.45 17.26
N TYR A 314 -28.40 27.48 18.04
CA TYR A 314 -29.04 26.17 18.07
C TYR A 314 -30.46 26.26 18.64
N SER A 315 -31.41 25.62 17.98
CA SER A 315 -32.73 25.32 18.55
C SER A 315 -33.25 23.97 18.05
N PRO A 316 -34.13 23.29 18.81
CA PRO A 316 -34.72 22.01 18.39
C PRO A 316 -35.46 22.09 17.04
N ASP A 317 -36.11 23.24 16.79
CA ASP A 317 -36.88 23.52 15.58
C ASP A 317 -36.02 24.12 14.44
N ALA A 318 -34.70 24.27 14.65
CA ALA A 318 -33.81 24.81 13.65
C ALA A 318 -33.74 23.93 12.39
N PRO A 319 -33.40 24.52 11.22
CA PRO A 319 -33.12 23.78 10.00
C PRO A 319 -32.07 22.68 10.21
N LEU A 320 -32.14 21.62 9.40
CA LEU A 320 -31.28 20.44 9.53
C LEU A 320 -29.79 20.81 9.55
N PHE A 321 -29.36 21.69 8.64
CA PHE A 321 -27.97 22.17 8.57
C PHE A 321 -27.50 22.78 9.89
N VAL A 322 -28.33 23.63 10.52
CA VAL A 322 -27.99 24.31 11.77
C VAL A 322 -27.77 23.30 12.88
N LYS A 323 -28.64 22.29 12.98
CA LYS A 323 -28.52 21.23 13.98
C LYS A 323 -27.24 20.40 13.77
N VAL A 324 -26.96 20.00 12.53
CA VAL A 324 -25.73 19.28 12.18
C VAL A 324 -24.50 20.11 12.48
N PHE A 325 -24.49 21.39 12.09
CA PHE A 325 -23.36 22.30 12.33
C PHE A 325 -23.00 22.40 13.81
N HIS A 326 -23.98 22.67 14.66
CA HIS A 326 -23.75 22.81 16.10
C HIS A 326 -23.29 21.49 16.73
N ASN A 327 -23.92 20.36 16.39
CA ASN A 327 -23.52 19.06 16.92
C ASN A 327 -22.06 18.72 16.58
N ILE A 328 -21.63 19.01 15.36
CA ILE A 328 -20.26 18.69 14.92
C ILE A 328 -19.25 19.73 15.40
N SER A 329 -19.63 21.00 15.52
CA SER A 329 -18.74 22.04 16.05
C SER A 329 -18.41 21.84 17.52
N GLU A 330 -19.36 21.37 18.33
CA GLU A 330 -19.12 21.00 19.73
C GLU A 330 -18.13 19.84 19.89
N ILE A 331 -18.04 18.94 18.90
CA ILE A 331 -17.11 17.81 18.91
C ILE A 331 -15.72 18.22 18.39
N LEU A 332 -15.67 18.93 17.26
CA LEU A 332 -14.41 19.18 16.54
C LEU A 332 -13.69 20.45 16.97
N LEU A 333 -14.38 21.43 17.55
CA LEU A 333 -13.80 22.73 17.86
C LEU A 333 -13.68 22.96 19.36
N SER A 334 -12.53 23.48 19.78
CA SER A 334 -12.33 23.94 21.17
C SER A 334 -12.98 25.29 21.46
N THR A 335 -13.24 26.09 20.41
CA THR A 335 -13.86 27.42 20.51
C THR A 335 -15.11 27.47 19.65
N PRO A 336 -16.24 27.96 20.17
CA PRO A 336 -17.47 28.06 19.40
C PRO A 336 -17.30 29.04 18.24
N VAL A 337 -17.83 28.67 17.08
CA VAL A 337 -17.77 29.45 15.85
C VAL A 337 -19.16 29.90 15.46
N LYS A 338 -19.31 31.18 15.10
CA LYS A 338 -20.60 31.75 14.69
C LYS A 338 -21.00 31.24 13.32
N LEU A 339 -22.25 30.80 13.20
CA LEU A 339 -22.88 30.38 11.95
C LEU A 339 -23.81 31.48 11.42
N PHE A 340 -23.74 31.73 10.11
CA PHE A 340 -24.69 32.56 9.38
C PHE A 340 -25.33 31.74 8.26
N ALA A 341 -26.65 31.57 8.28
CA ALA A 341 -27.39 30.93 7.20
C ALA A 341 -27.92 32.01 6.25
N LEU A 342 -27.42 32.05 5.01
CA LEU A 342 -27.77 33.06 4.01
C LEU A 342 -28.35 32.38 2.75
N PRO A 343 -29.67 32.12 2.72
CA PRO A 343 -30.32 31.44 1.58
C PRO A 343 -30.20 32.17 0.25
N GLU A 344 -29.98 33.48 0.28
CA GLU A 344 -29.85 34.32 -0.92
C GLU A 344 -28.46 34.25 -1.56
N GLN A 345 -27.45 33.71 -0.85
CA GLN A 345 -26.10 33.55 -1.37
C GLN A 345 -25.93 32.15 -1.95
N SER A 346 -25.46 32.07 -3.20
CA SER A 346 -25.05 30.80 -3.81
C SER A 346 -23.77 30.26 -3.16
N GLY A 347 -23.58 28.94 -3.24
CA GLY A 347 -22.44 28.25 -2.66
C GLY A 347 -22.79 27.38 -1.46
N LYS A 348 -21.85 26.51 -1.09
CA LYS A 348 -21.99 25.55 0.01
C LYS A 348 -21.66 26.19 1.36
N ILE A 349 -20.46 25.96 1.86
CA ILE A 349 -19.95 26.46 3.14
C ILE A 349 -18.77 27.36 2.84
N LYS A 350 -18.78 28.57 3.40
CA LYS A 350 -17.67 29.52 3.30
C LYS A 350 -17.19 29.91 4.68
N VAL A 351 -15.87 30.01 4.83
CA VAL A 351 -15.23 30.53 6.04
C VAL A 351 -14.80 31.96 5.77
N LEU A 352 -15.07 32.86 6.71
CA LEU A 352 -14.55 34.22 6.72
C LEU A 352 -13.90 34.50 8.08
N VAL A 353 -12.89 35.36 8.10
CA VAL A 353 -12.37 35.92 9.35
C VAL A 353 -12.86 37.34 9.46
N VAL A 354 -13.53 37.65 10.57
CA VAL A 354 -14.08 38.97 10.83
C VAL A 354 -13.27 39.64 11.93
N LYS A 355 -12.85 40.88 11.68
CA LYS A 355 -12.18 41.73 12.67
C LYS A 355 -13.21 42.65 13.32
N ASP A 356 -13.32 42.56 14.64
CA ASP A 356 -14.15 43.49 15.42
C ASP A 356 -13.45 44.85 15.64
N ASP A 357 -14.16 45.81 16.21
CA ASP A 357 -13.64 47.16 16.45
C ASP A 357 -12.50 47.18 17.49
N ASN A 358 -12.39 46.12 18.31
CA ASN A 358 -11.30 45.93 19.28
C ASN A 358 -10.08 45.24 18.65
N GLY A 359 -10.17 44.86 17.37
CA GLY A 359 -9.12 44.16 16.64
C GLY A 359 -9.10 42.64 16.84
N ASN A 360 -10.10 42.06 17.53
CA ASN A 360 -10.20 40.61 17.68
C ASN A 360 -10.63 39.96 16.36
N LEU A 361 -9.94 38.88 16.01
CA LEU A 361 -10.19 38.11 14.81
C LEU A 361 -11.06 36.92 15.16
N THR A 362 -12.24 36.84 14.55
CA THR A 362 -13.21 35.77 14.78
C THR A 362 -13.48 35.03 13.47
N PRO A 363 -13.15 33.74 13.36
CA PRO A 363 -13.64 32.93 12.25
C PRO A 363 -15.16 32.81 12.34
N VAL A 364 -15.84 32.95 11.21
CA VAL A 364 -17.29 32.75 11.06
C VAL A 364 -17.55 31.83 9.88
N VAL A 365 -18.59 31.02 10.01
CA VAL A 365 -19.03 30.11 8.95
C VAL A 365 -20.31 30.65 8.34
N ILE A 366 -20.34 30.70 7.01
CA ILE A 366 -21.51 31.04 6.22
C ILE A 366 -21.99 29.77 5.50
N ALA A 367 -23.27 29.47 5.67
CA ALA A 367 -23.99 28.45 4.90
C ALA A 367 -24.82 29.15 3.81
N GLY A 368 -24.46 28.93 2.55
CA GLY A 368 -25.21 29.40 1.40
C GLY A 368 -26.35 28.45 1.01
N HIS A 369 -27.14 28.83 0.02
CA HIS A 369 -28.31 28.10 -0.47
C HIS A 369 -28.07 26.61 -0.69
N ASP A 370 -26.90 26.25 -1.24
CA ASP A 370 -26.63 24.89 -1.75
C ASP A 370 -26.61 23.84 -0.65
N VAL A 371 -26.31 24.20 0.60
CA VAL A 371 -26.26 23.26 1.74
C VAL A 371 -27.48 23.36 2.66
N LEU A 372 -28.38 24.31 2.41
CA LEU A 372 -29.59 24.49 3.20
C LEU A 372 -30.74 23.57 2.75
N SER A 373 -30.62 22.92 1.59
CA SER A 373 -31.59 21.96 1.07
C SER A 373 -30.93 20.84 0.27
N GLY A 374 -31.67 19.75 -0.01
CA GLY A 374 -31.23 18.69 -0.93
C GLY A 374 -30.27 17.63 -0.36
N TYR A 375 -29.65 17.88 0.79
CA TYR A 375 -28.77 16.91 1.46
C TYR A 375 -29.49 16.21 2.62
N SER A 376 -29.21 14.91 2.77
CA SER A 376 -29.54 14.15 3.97
C SER A 376 -28.66 14.58 5.16
N GLU A 377 -29.10 14.26 6.37
CA GLU A 377 -28.36 14.60 7.60
C GLU A 377 -26.94 14.03 7.62
N LYS A 378 -26.77 12.78 7.15
CA LYS A 378 -25.45 12.15 7.06
C LYS A 378 -24.54 12.82 6.01
N GLU A 379 -25.08 13.22 4.86
CA GLU A 379 -24.32 13.95 3.84
C GLU A 379 -23.87 15.32 4.36
N LEU A 380 -24.76 16.05 5.05
CA LEU A 380 -24.40 17.29 5.72
C LEU A 380 -23.35 17.07 6.80
N THR A 381 -23.46 15.99 7.59
CA THR A 381 -22.49 15.64 8.62
C THR A 381 -21.09 15.44 8.02
N PHE A 382 -21.00 14.72 6.90
CA PHE A 382 -19.73 14.56 6.18
C PHE A 382 -19.15 15.90 5.71
N LEU A 383 -19.97 16.74 5.07
CA LEU A 383 -19.52 18.04 4.56
C LEU A 383 -19.08 18.96 5.68
N VAL A 384 -19.91 19.13 6.71
CA VAL A 384 -19.64 20.00 7.85
C VAL A 384 -18.41 19.54 8.61
N ALA A 385 -18.27 18.25 8.92
CA ALA A 385 -17.11 17.73 9.64
C ALA A 385 -15.79 18.03 8.89
N ARG A 386 -15.80 17.86 7.57
CA ARG A 386 -14.63 18.18 6.74
C ARG A 386 -14.31 19.66 6.74
N GLU A 387 -15.31 20.53 6.64
CA GLU A 387 -15.10 21.98 6.65
C GLU A 387 -14.63 22.49 8.02
N LEU A 388 -15.19 21.97 9.10
CA LEU A 388 -14.81 22.34 10.47
C LEU A 388 -13.40 21.84 10.83
N PHE A 389 -12.95 20.71 10.28
CA PHE A 389 -11.56 20.25 10.43
C PHE A 389 -10.54 21.31 9.97
N PHE A 390 -10.85 22.05 8.91
CA PHE A 390 -9.96 23.11 8.40
C PHE A 390 -10.00 24.41 9.22
N LEU A 391 -10.90 24.55 10.20
CA LEU A 391 -10.89 25.71 11.09
C LEU A 391 -9.83 25.61 12.19
N HIS A 392 -9.18 24.45 12.34
CA HIS A 392 -8.05 24.30 13.25
C HIS A 392 -6.95 25.32 12.92
N PRO A 393 -6.29 25.97 13.90
CA PRO A 393 -5.31 27.03 13.65
C PRO A 393 -4.18 26.61 12.69
N GLN A 394 -3.74 25.35 12.76
CA GLN A 394 -2.69 24.81 11.87
C GLN A 394 -3.16 24.58 10.42
N ARG A 395 -4.46 24.77 10.12
CA ARG A 395 -5.09 24.38 8.85
C ARG A 395 -5.91 25.50 8.23
N ILE A 396 -6.36 26.48 9.01
CA ILE A 396 -7.21 27.59 8.55
C ILE A 396 -6.57 28.41 7.42
N VAL A 397 -5.23 28.45 7.36
CA VAL A 397 -4.46 29.07 6.27
C VAL A 397 -4.93 28.57 4.90
N PHE A 398 -5.29 27.28 4.79
CA PHE A 398 -5.79 26.71 3.55
C PHE A 398 -7.12 27.36 3.10
N ARG A 399 -8.04 27.59 4.04
CA ARG A 399 -9.32 28.24 3.76
C ARG A 399 -9.17 29.74 3.45
N LEU A 400 -8.11 30.37 3.94
CA LEU A 400 -7.79 31.77 3.64
C LEU A 400 -7.19 31.96 2.25
N LEU A 401 -6.28 31.07 1.83
CA LEU A 401 -5.61 31.21 0.53
C LEU A 401 -6.52 30.84 -0.64
N GLY A 402 -7.45 29.91 -0.46
CA GLY A 402 -8.45 29.55 -1.47
C GLY A 402 -8.08 28.32 -2.32
N SER A 403 -6.80 27.95 -2.41
CA SER A 403 -6.36 26.71 -3.08
C SER A 403 -5.13 26.06 -2.43
N LEU A 404 -4.95 24.76 -2.67
CA LEU A 404 -3.77 24.01 -2.20
C LEU A 404 -2.50 24.38 -2.97
N SER A 405 -2.64 24.82 -4.23
CA SER A 405 -1.51 25.31 -5.03
C SER A 405 -0.92 26.59 -4.45
N GLU A 406 -1.77 27.50 -3.95
CA GLU A 406 -1.31 28.70 -3.24
C GLU A 406 -0.65 28.36 -1.91
N LEU A 407 -1.20 27.38 -1.16
CA LEU A 407 -0.58 26.89 0.07
C LEU A 407 0.81 26.28 -0.19
N TYR A 408 0.93 25.46 -1.24
CA TYR A 408 2.20 24.87 -1.65
C TYR A 408 3.20 25.97 -2.07
N GLY A 409 2.76 26.92 -2.90
CA GLY A 409 3.57 28.07 -3.31
C GLY A 409 4.04 28.93 -2.14
N LEU A 410 3.18 29.15 -1.13
CA LEU A 410 3.53 29.84 0.11
C LEU A 410 4.64 29.11 0.88
N CYS A 411 4.55 27.79 0.99
CA CYS A 411 5.57 26.99 1.67
C CYS A 411 6.93 27.10 0.99
N LEU A 412 6.97 26.96 -0.34
CA LEU A 412 8.20 27.11 -1.11
C LEU A 412 8.75 28.53 -1.06
N ALA A 413 7.88 29.54 -1.15
CA ALA A 413 8.25 30.94 -1.03
C ALA A 413 8.84 31.25 0.35
N SER A 414 8.33 30.64 1.42
CA SER A 414 8.89 30.79 2.78
C SER A 414 10.33 30.29 2.88
N VAL A 415 10.63 29.18 2.21
CA VAL A 415 11.98 28.62 2.11
C VAL A 415 12.89 29.55 1.29
N ARG A 416 12.45 29.99 0.11
CA ARG A 416 13.21 30.92 -0.75
C ARG A 416 13.40 32.31 -0.10
N PHE A 417 12.43 32.78 0.66
CA PHE A 417 12.51 34.03 1.44
C PHE A 417 13.62 33.95 2.49
N THR A 418 13.83 32.77 3.09
CA THR A 418 14.83 32.54 4.13
C THR A 418 16.25 32.35 3.57
N ASP A 419 16.37 31.65 2.45
CA ASP A 419 17.61 31.50 1.69
C ASP A 419 17.34 31.68 0.18
N PRO A 420 17.63 32.86 -0.39
CA PRO A 420 17.37 33.11 -1.81
C PRO A 420 18.09 32.16 -2.76
N LYS A 421 19.22 31.57 -2.33
CA LYS A 421 20.04 30.69 -3.17
C LYS A 421 19.55 29.24 -3.16
N ILE A 422 18.68 28.87 -2.23
CA ILE A 422 18.21 27.49 -2.12
C ILE A 422 17.26 27.15 -3.28
N ALA A 423 17.58 26.12 -4.05
CA ALA A 423 16.69 25.65 -5.11
C ALA A 423 15.46 24.98 -4.48
N VAL A 424 14.30 25.57 -4.70
CA VAL A 424 13.00 24.99 -4.33
C VAL A 424 12.33 24.46 -5.60
N GLY A 425 11.81 23.24 -5.58
CA GLY A 425 11.15 22.65 -6.74
C GLY A 425 9.81 23.33 -7.03
N GLY A 426 9.63 23.91 -8.21
CA GLY A 426 8.40 24.58 -8.64
C GLY A 426 8.65 25.64 -9.72
N ASP A 427 7.62 26.43 -10.06
CA ASP A 427 7.76 27.58 -10.97
C ASP A 427 8.40 28.77 -10.23
N ASP A 428 9.66 29.07 -10.57
CA ASP A 428 10.42 30.17 -9.97
C ASP A 428 9.74 31.53 -10.10
N ASN A 429 9.01 31.80 -11.18
CA ASN A 429 8.33 33.09 -11.36
C ASN A 429 7.17 33.24 -10.36
N ALA A 430 6.37 32.19 -10.21
CA ALA A 430 5.27 32.16 -9.23
C ALA A 430 5.80 32.25 -7.79
N ILE A 431 6.88 31.52 -7.48
CA ILE A 431 7.50 31.54 -6.16
C ILE A 431 8.06 32.92 -5.84
N ASN A 432 8.81 33.54 -6.75
CA ASN A 432 9.39 34.87 -6.53
C ASN A 432 8.31 35.94 -6.37
N LYS A 433 7.19 35.82 -7.09
CA LYS A 433 6.03 36.69 -6.88
C LYS A 433 5.50 36.55 -5.44
N THR A 434 5.34 35.33 -4.94
CA THR A 434 4.89 35.09 -3.56
C THR A 434 5.92 35.55 -2.52
N VAL A 435 7.23 35.42 -2.78
CA VAL A 435 8.31 35.96 -1.94
C VAL A 435 8.18 37.48 -1.79
N ASN A 436 7.96 38.20 -2.90
CA ASN A 436 7.76 39.65 -2.86
C ASN A 436 6.49 40.03 -2.08
N THR A 437 5.42 39.25 -2.23
CA THR A 437 4.20 39.46 -1.42
C THR A 437 4.49 39.25 0.06
N LEU A 438 5.24 38.20 0.44
CA LEU A 438 5.65 37.96 1.83
C LEU A 438 6.47 39.11 2.40
N ASP A 439 7.42 39.64 1.63
CA ASP A 439 8.25 40.78 2.05
C ASP A 439 7.39 42.03 2.35
N GLN A 440 6.38 42.30 1.51
CA GLN A 440 5.44 43.40 1.71
C GLN A 440 4.47 43.18 2.87
N MET A 441 4.08 41.92 3.12
CA MET A 441 3.12 41.55 4.17
C MET A 441 3.74 41.51 5.57
N LEU A 442 5.03 41.19 5.68
CA LEU A 442 5.69 40.93 6.97
C LEU A 442 6.57 42.11 7.39
N ASN A 443 6.37 42.60 8.61
CA ASN A 443 7.31 43.56 9.23
C ASN A 443 8.62 42.86 9.66
N GLU A 444 9.67 43.64 9.94
CA GLU A 444 11.01 43.11 10.28
C GLU A 444 11.01 42.06 11.40
N ASN A 445 10.17 42.25 12.43
CA ASN A 445 10.05 41.30 13.53
C ASN A 445 9.45 39.95 13.06
N LEU A 446 8.34 40.00 12.30
CA LEU A 446 7.69 38.81 11.75
C LEU A 446 8.58 38.10 10.72
N GLN A 447 9.33 38.85 9.91
CA GLN A 447 10.34 38.29 9.00
C GLN A 447 11.40 37.50 9.77
N GLY A 448 11.93 38.07 10.88
CA GLY A 448 12.89 37.38 11.74
C GLY A 448 12.34 36.08 12.35
N ILE A 449 11.06 36.08 12.76
CA ILE A 449 10.37 34.89 13.28
C ILE A 449 10.22 33.84 12.17
N LEU A 450 9.75 34.22 10.98
CA LEU A 450 9.60 33.33 9.83
C LEU A 450 10.95 32.67 9.49
N VAL A 451 12.01 33.47 9.36
CA VAL A 451 13.37 32.99 9.08
C VAL A 451 13.83 31.97 10.13
N LYS A 452 13.54 32.20 11.41
CA LYS A 452 13.90 31.25 12.48
C LYS A 452 13.14 29.93 12.34
N ILE A 453 11.82 29.98 12.10
CA ILE A 453 10.98 28.78 11.91
C ILE A 453 11.46 27.99 10.70
N VAL A 454 11.69 28.67 9.57
CA VAL A 454 12.09 28.02 8.32
C VAL A 454 13.50 27.46 8.41
N LYS A 455 14.46 28.15 9.05
CA LYS A 455 15.81 27.60 9.30
C LYS A 455 15.76 26.30 10.11
N GLN A 456 14.88 26.22 11.11
CA GLN A 456 14.66 24.98 11.85
C GLN A 456 14.03 23.90 10.95
N LEU A 457 13.05 24.28 10.12
CA LEU A 457 12.34 23.40 9.20
C LEU A 457 13.26 22.75 8.16
N ILE A 458 14.23 23.50 7.61
CA ILE A 458 15.13 23.04 6.54
C ILE A 458 16.50 22.58 7.05
N SER A 459 16.68 22.46 8.37
CA SER A 459 17.97 22.16 9.00
C SER A 459 18.60 20.85 8.49
N ASP A 460 17.77 19.82 8.26
CA ASP A 460 18.22 18.54 7.69
C ASP A 460 17.99 18.49 6.17
N ARG A 461 16.75 18.78 5.74
CA ARG A 461 16.32 18.80 4.33
C ARG A 461 15.05 19.63 4.17
N ILE A 462 14.78 20.08 2.95
CA ILE A 462 13.48 20.71 2.64
C ILE A 462 12.37 19.66 2.79
N PRO A 463 11.32 19.93 3.59
CA PRO A 463 10.21 19.00 3.74
C PRO A 463 9.43 18.80 2.44
N ASN A 464 8.81 17.63 2.30
CA ASN A 464 7.88 17.39 1.21
C ASN A 464 6.50 18.00 1.53
N PHE A 465 6.29 19.25 1.13
CA PHE A 465 5.03 19.97 1.36
C PHE A 465 3.83 19.36 0.63
N LEU A 466 4.02 18.67 -0.51
CA LEU A 466 2.94 17.94 -1.18
C LEU A 466 2.44 16.78 -0.32
N ASN A 467 3.36 16.04 0.30
CA ASN A 467 3.02 14.97 1.24
C ASN A 467 2.31 15.52 2.50
N TYR A 468 2.68 16.72 2.99
CA TYR A 468 1.93 17.37 4.07
C TYR A 468 0.47 17.66 3.65
N ILE A 469 0.27 18.25 2.47
CA ILE A 469 -1.06 18.56 1.94
C ILE A 469 -1.89 17.28 1.75
N TYR A 470 -1.27 16.22 1.21
CA TYR A 470 -1.88 14.89 1.08
C TYR A 470 -2.39 14.37 2.43
N ARG A 471 -1.56 14.43 3.48
CA ARG A 471 -1.90 13.95 4.82
C ARG A 471 -3.00 14.77 5.48
N MET A 472 -2.97 16.08 5.31
CA MET A 472 -4.02 16.98 5.80
C MET A 472 -5.37 16.65 5.16
N GLU A 473 -5.40 16.44 3.84
CA GLU A 473 -6.62 16.07 3.13
C GLU A 473 -7.12 14.67 3.53
N ALA A 474 -6.21 13.70 3.65
CA ALA A 474 -6.52 12.36 4.15
C ALA A 474 -7.16 12.41 5.56
N SER A 475 -6.62 13.23 6.47
CA SER A 475 -7.17 13.46 7.81
C SER A 475 -8.59 14.02 7.75
N SER A 476 -8.85 14.97 6.84
CA SER A 476 -10.19 15.55 6.67
C SER A 476 -11.23 14.50 6.27
N ILE A 477 -10.85 13.53 5.43
CA ILE A 477 -11.71 12.41 5.02
C ILE A 477 -11.96 11.46 6.20
N ARG A 478 -10.92 11.14 6.98
CA ARG A 478 -11.03 10.28 8.17
C ARG A 478 -11.94 10.90 9.23
N VAL A 479 -11.77 12.18 9.54
CA VAL A 479 -12.62 12.92 10.49
C VAL A 479 -14.08 12.93 10.02
N ALA A 480 -14.32 13.23 8.74
CA ALA A 480 -15.67 13.19 8.19
C ALA A 480 -16.29 11.79 8.26
N HIS A 481 -15.52 10.74 7.99
CA HIS A 481 -15.98 9.37 8.16
C HIS A 481 -16.33 9.04 9.62
N CYS A 482 -15.47 9.40 10.59
CA CYS A 482 -15.73 9.15 12.00
C CYS A 482 -17.07 9.75 12.49
N MET A 483 -17.43 10.93 11.99
CA MET A 483 -18.69 11.60 12.35
C MET A 483 -19.93 10.94 11.73
N VAL A 484 -19.76 10.23 10.62
CA VAL A 484 -20.86 9.62 9.87
C VAL A 484 -20.98 8.12 10.16
N ASN A 485 -19.85 7.42 10.31
CA ASN A 485 -19.70 5.97 10.43
C ASN A 485 -20.50 5.18 9.37
N ASP A 486 -20.40 5.63 8.11
CA ASP A 486 -21.08 5.01 6.96
C ASP A 486 -20.10 4.99 5.78
N ALA A 487 -19.52 3.82 5.51
CA ALA A 487 -18.50 3.66 4.47
C ALA A 487 -19.07 3.93 3.07
N ALA A 488 -20.26 3.42 2.76
CA ALA A 488 -20.91 3.59 1.46
C ALA A 488 -21.20 5.07 1.16
N LEU A 489 -21.73 5.80 2.14
CA LEU A 489 -21.89 7.25 2.01
C LEU A 489 -20.53 7.93 1.82
N SER A 490 -19.52 7.57 2.62
CA SER A 490 -18.21 8.21 2.56
C SER A 490 -17.55 8.05 1.19
N PHE A 491 -17.62 6.86 0.58
CA PHE A 491 -17.17 6.64 -0.81
C PHE A 491 -17.94 7.51 -1.80
N ARG A 492 -19.26 7.57 -1.70
CA ARG A 492 -20.10 8.42 -2.57
C ARG A 492 -19.79 9.90 -2.44
N MET A 493 -19.44 10.37 -1.24
CA MET A 493 -19.00 11.75 -1.02
C MET A 493 -17.64 12.01 -1.66
N ILE A 494 -16.70 11.06 -1.53
CA ILE A 494 -15.38 11.09 -2.18
C ILE A 494 -15.50 11.18 -3.71
N GLU A 495 -16.44 10.48 -4.33
CA GLU A 495 -16.69 10.55 -5.79
C GLU A 495 -17.00 11.96 -6.29
N ASN A 496 -17.48 12.87 -5.43
CA ASN A 496 -17.76 14.26 -5.77
C ASN A 496 -16.70 15.26 -5.26
N MET A 497 -15.62 14.79 -4.64
CA MET A 497 -14.53 15.65 -4.13
C MET A 497 -13.46 15.99 -5.17
N GLU A 498 -12.99 17.22 -5.22
CA GLU A 498 -11.84 17.59 -6.05
C GLU A 498 -10.60 17.73 -5.17
N SER A 499 -9.48 17.17 -5.62
CA SER A 499 -8.18 17.31 -4.98
C SER A 499 -7.07 17.51 -6.00
N PRO A 500 -6.10 18.39 -5.72
CA PRO A 500 -4.90 18.56 -6.53
C PRO A 500 -3.77 17.59 -6.15
N VAL A 501 -3.89 16.83 -5.05
CA VAL A 501 -2.83 15.94 -4.55
C VAL A 501 -3.24 14.47 -4.46
N MET A 502 -4.55 14.18 -4.52
CA MET A 502 -5.08 12.82 -4.44
C MET A 502 -5.99 12.51 -5.63
N THR A 503 -5.76 11.36 -6.26
CA THR A 503 -6.75 10.76 -7.15
C THR A 503 -7.91 10.19 -6.33
N LYS A 504 -9.06 9.96 -6.98
CA LYS A 504 -10.22 9.31 -6.35
C LYS A 504 -9.86 7.97 -5.72
N THR A 505 -9.09 7.16 -6.45
CA THR A 505 -8.58 5.87 -5.97
C THR A 505 -7.75 6.03 -4.70
N GLN A 506 -6.85 7.01 -4.64
CA GLN A 506 -6.06 7.28 -3.42
C GLN A 506 -6.93 7.71 -2.24
N MET A 507 -7.98 8.51 -2.46
CA MET A 507 -8.94 8.85 -1.40
C MET A 507 -9.67 7.62 -0.88
N GLN A 508 -10.09 6.73 -1.77
CA GLN A 508 -10.71 5.45 -1.41
C GLN A 508 -9.73 4.57 -0.63
N GLU A 509 -8.46 4.47 -1.06
CA GLU A 509 -7.41 3.72 -0.35
C GLU A 509 -7.16 4.25 1.06
N VAL A 510 -7.11 5.59 1.24
CA VAL A 510 -7.01 6.22 2.57
C VAL A 510 -8.14 5.78 3.47
N LEU A 511 -9.38 5.82 2.95
CA LEU A 511 -10.56 5.48 3.71
C LEU A 511 -10.61 3.99 4.05
N VAL A 512 -10.37 3.10 3.08
CA VAL A 512 -10.33 1.66 3.30
C VAL A 512 -9.26 1.28 4.31
N SER A 513 -8.06 1.83 4.13
CA SER A 513 -6.94 1.57 5.04
C SER A 513 -7.31 1.96 6.47
N PHE A 514 -7.89 3.16 6.66
CA PHE A 514 -8.29 3.68 7.95
C PHE A 514 -9.41 2.87 8.63
N ILE A 515 -10.52 2.60 7.93
CA ILE A 515 -11.68 1.89 8.54
C ILE A 515 -11.31 0.48 9.01
N THR A 516 -10.27 -0.10 8.43
CA THR A 516 -9.81 -1.46 8.75
C THR A 516 -8.53 -1.46 9.59
N ASP A 517 -8.11 -0.31 10.11
CA ASP A 517 -6.90 -0.16 10.93
C ASP A 517 -7.22 -0.16 12.44
N ASP A 518 -6.20 -0.48 13.25
CA ASP A 518 -6.36 -0.55 14.70
C ASP A 518 -6.69 0.81 15.32
N ASP A 519 -6.19 1.91 14.75
CA ASP A 519 -6.51 3.26 15.22
C ASP A 519 -8.01 3.56 15.17
N TYR A 520 -8.69 3.15 14.10
CA TYR A 520 -10.14 3.34 13.97
C TYR A 520 -10.91 2.43 14.93
N PHE A 521 -10.46 1.19 15.14
CA PHE A 521 -11.07 0.29 16.12
C PHE A 521 -10.95 0.84 17.55
N GLU A 522 -9.79 1.38 17.89
CA GLU A 522 -9.54 2.07 19.16
C GLU A 522 -10.46 3.30 19.32
N PHE A 523 -10.58 4.13 18.27
CA PHE A 523 -11.50 5.28 18.25
C PHE A 523 -12.96 4.86 18.49
N ARG A 524 -13.42 3.81 17.79
CA ARG A 524 -14.78 3.29 17.94
C ARG A 524 -15.07 2.79 19.34
N LYS A 525 -14.10 2.11 19.95
CA LYS A 525 -14.17 1.60 21.32
C LYS A 525 -14.23 2.75 22.33
N LYS A 526 -13.35 3.75 22.22
CA LYS A 526 -13.28 4.91 23.14
C LYS A 526 -14.54 5.77 23.11
N THR A 527 -15.13 5.95 21.93
CA THR A 527 -16.35 6.75 21.74
C THR A 527 -17.65 5.95 21.98
N GLY A 528 -17.52 4.63 22.17
CA GLY A 528 -18.62 3.73 22.53
C GLY A 528 -19.55 3.37 21.37
N ILE A 529 -19.07 3.50 20.13
CA ILE A 529 -19.80 3.19 18.88
C ILE A 529 -19.43 1.81 18.32
N SER A 530 -18.47 1.12 18.94
CA SER A 530 -18.10 -0.25 18.61
C SER A 530 -19.28 -1.20 18.85
N ILE A 531 -19.45 -2.19 17.97
CA ILE A 531 -20.41 -3.26 18.21
C ILE A 531 -19.85 -4.22 19.27
N VAL A 532 -20.74 -4.77 20.11
CA VAL A 532 -20.40 -5.67 21.23
C VAL A 532 -20.25 -7.10 20.73
#